data_AF-A0A957AQ56-F1
#
_entry.id   AF-A0A957AQ56-F1
#
_cell.length_a   1.000
_cell.length_b   1.000
_cell.length_c   1.000
_cell.angle_alpha   90.00
_cell.angle_beta   90.00
_cell.angle_gamma   90.00
#
_symmetry.space_group_name_H-M   'P 1'
#
loop_
_entity.id
_entity.type
_entity.pdbx_description
1 polymer ?
#
loop_
_entity_poly.entity_id
_entity_poly.type
_entity_poly.pdbx_seq_one_letter_code
_entity_poly.pdbx_strand_id
1 'polypeptide(L)'
;YKIGKYPVTVAQYRRFVEEGKGYETARYWTPAGWEQRRKEGWAAPRWWDDPQWTVDNHPVVGVSWYEAVAYCNWLNVIKPRDRGFFRLPDEA
;
A
#
# COMPACT_ATOMS: atom_id res chain seq x y z
N TYR A 1 14.68 12.48 9.61
CA TYR A 1 13.74 11.62 8.87
C TYR A 1 14.40 11.19 7.56
N LYS A 2 13.91 10.14 6.88
CA LYS A 2 14.36 9.73 5.54
C LYS A 2 13.12 9.57 4.65
N ILE A 3 13.22 9.95 3.38
CA ILE A 3 12.16 9.77 2.39
C ILE A 3 12.65 8.87 1.27
N GLY A 4 11.76 8.07 0.70
CA GLY A 4 12.07 7.25 -0.48
C GLY A 4 12.50 8.14 -1.63
N LYS A 5 13.60 7.79 -2.32
CA LYS A 5 14.06 8.53 -3.50
C LYS A 5 13.10 8.40 -4.69
N TYR A 6 12.37 7.28 -4.74
CA TYR A 6 11.41 6.97 -5.80
C TYR A 6 10.06 6.59 -5.19
N PRO A 7 8.95 6.79 -5.92
CA PRO A 7 7.65 6.27 -5.53
C PRO A 7 7.66 4.74 -5.40
N VAL A 8 6.68 4.22 -4.68
CA VAL A 8 6.46 2.76 -4.58
C VAL A 8 6.06 2.23 -5.95
N THR A 9 6.76 1.20 -6.41
CA THR A 9 6.50 0.60 -7.73
C THR A 9 5.37 -0.42 -7.68
N VAL A 10 4.79 -0.73 -8.84
CA VAL A 10 3.78 -1.80 -8.97
C VAL A 10 4.32 -3.13 -8.45
N ALA A 11 5.57 -3.50 -8.78
CA ALA A 11 6.17 -4.74 -8.28
C ALA A 11 6.28 -4.77 -6.74
N GLN A 12 6.59 -3.63 -6.11
CA GLN A 12 6.64 -3.52 -4.66
C GLN A 12 5.26 -3.61 -4.01
N TYR A 13 4.25 -3.02 -4.66
CA TYR A 13 2.87 -3.07 -4.19
C TYR A 13 2.23 -4.44 -4.40
N ARG A 14 2.59 -5.15 -5.48
CA ARG A 14 2.13 -6.50 -5.76
C ARG A 14 2.49 -7.47 -4.63
N ARG A 15 3.68 -7.33 -4.03
CA ARG A 15 4.06 -8.12 -2.84
C ARG A 15 3.14 -7.86 -1.65
N PHE A 16 2.67 -6.64 -1.46
CA PHE A 16 1.69 -6.34 -0.41
C PHE A 16 0.34 -7.03 -0.68
N VAL A 17 -0.11 -7.01 -1.93
CA VAL A 17 -1.37 -7.66 -2.33
C VAL A 17 -1.26 -9.18 -2.20
N GLU A 18 -0.22 -9.78 -2.76
CA GLU A 18 -0.06 -11.24 -2.88
C GLU A 18 0.56 -11.89 -1.64
N GLU A 19 1.75 -11.46 -1.22
CA GLU A 19 2.46 -12.05 -0.06
C GLU A 19 1.83 -11.58 1.26
N GLY A 20 1.48 -10.29 1.32
CA GLY A 20 0.89 -9.69 2.51
C GLY A 20 -0.59 -10.00 2.70
N LYS A 21 -1.28 -10.52 1.66
CA LYS A 21 -2.75 -10.57 1.62
C LYS A 21 -3.36 -9.24 2.08
N GLY A 22 -2.83 -8.15 1.53
CA GLY A 22 -3.02 -6.79 2.04
C GLY A 22 -4.48 -6.37 2.20
N TYR A 23 -5.34 -6.76 1.25
CA TYR A 23 -6.78 -6.45 1.26
C TYR A 23 -7.62 -7.43 2.09
N GLU A 24 -7.08 -8.57 2.50
CA GLU A 24 -7.75 -9.54 3.37
C GLU A 24 -7.42 -9.33 4.84
N THR A 25 -6.27 -8.70 5.13
CA THR A 25 -5.74 -8.60 6.49
C THR A 25 -6.04 -7.24 7.13
N ALA A 26 -7.10 -7.19 7.94
CA ALA A 26 -7.56 -5.98 8.62
C ALA A 26 -6.49 -5.26 9.45
N ARG A 27 -5.50 -5.98 10.01
CA ARG A 27 -4.47 -5.43 10.90
C ARG A 27 -3.59 -4.34 10.26
N TYR A 28 -3.53 -4.31 8.93
CA TYR A 28 -2.75 -3.29 8.21
C TYR A 28 -3.54 -1.99 8.05
N TRP A 29 -4.87 -2.04 8.11
CA TRP A 29 -5.73 -0.91 7.82
C TRP A 29 -6.06 -0.11 9.08
N THR A 30 -6.35 1.17 8.89
CA THR A 30 -7.05 1.95 9.93
C THR A 30 -8.51 1.47 10.02
N PRO A 31 -9.19 1.65 11.17
CA PRO A 31 -10.60 1.26 11.30
C PRO A 31 -11.49 1.84 10.21
N ALA A 32 -11.37 3.15 9.95
CA ALA A 32 -12.11 3.85 8.90
C ALA A 32 -11.75 3.33 7.49
N GLY A 33 -10.47 3.07 7.23
CA GLY A 33 -10.02 2.52 5.94
C GLY A 33 -10.54 1.11 5.70
N TRP A 34 -10.61 0.28 6.74
CA TRP A 34 -11.14 -1.09 6.65
C TRP A 34 -12.65 -1.11 6.39
N GLU A 35 -13.40 -0.22 7.03
CA GLU A 35 -14.83 -0.05 6.77
C GLU A 35 -15.07 0.44 5.34
N GLN A 36 -14.35 1.47 4.90
CA GLN A 36 -14.46 1.99 3.54
C GLN A 36 -14.12 0.92 2.49
N ARG A 37 -13.04 0.16 2.70
CA ARG A 37 -12.65 -0.97 1.85
C ARG A 37 -13.77 -2.00 1.74
N ARG A 38 -14.45 -2.34 2.85
CA ARG A 38 -15.56 -3.30 2.85
C ARG A 38 -16.80 -2.76 2.15
N LYS A 39 -17.11 -1.48 2.36
CA LYS A 39 -18.25 -0.80 1.75
C LYS A 39 -18.13 -0.72 0.23
N GLU A 40 -16.95 -0.38 -0.25
CA GLU A 40 -16.66 -0.20 -1.69
C GLU A 40 -16.14 -1.49 -2.36
N GLY A 41 -15.90 -2.56 -1.59
CA GLY A 41 -15.45 -3.84 -2.10
C GLY A 41 -14.04 -3.83 -2.69
N TRP A 42 -13.11 -2.99 -2.19
CA TRP A 42 -11.78 -2.89 -2.78
C TRP A 42 -11.00 -4.21 -2.60
N ALA A 43 -10.56 -4.78 -3.72
CA ALA A 43 -9.69 -5.95 -3.76
C ALA A 43 -8.27 -5.63 -4.27
N ALA A 44 -8.14 -4.51 -4.99
CA ALA A 44 -6.91 -4.00 -5.57
C ALA A 44 -7.05 -2.50 -5.87
N PRO A 45 -5.97 -1.79 -6.23
CA PRO A 45 -6.04 -0.40 -6.69
C PRO A 45 -6.95 -0.24 -7.90
N ARG A 46 -7.48 0.98 -8.12
CA ARG A 46 -8.52 1.26 -9.13
C ARG A 46 -8.21 0.79 -10.56
N TRP A 47 -6.93 0.78 -10.97
CA TRP A 47 -6.51 0.43 -12.33
C TRP A 47 -5.63 -0.83 -12.38
N TRP A 48 -5.82 -1.74 -11.41
CA TRP A 48 -4.98 -2.93 -11.29
C TRP A 48 -5.20 -3.97 -12.40
N ASP A 49 -6.30 -3.91 -13.13
CA ASP A 49 -6.56 -4.81 -14.26
C ASP A 49 -6.04 -4.27 -15.60
N ASP A 50 -5.54 -3.03 -15.62
CA ASP A 50 -5.03 -2.40 -16.84
C ASP A 50 -3.51 -2.63 -16.98
N PRO A 51 -3.04 -3.38 -18.00
CA PRO A 51 -1.61 -3.63 -18.25
C PRO A 51 -0.79 -2.35 -18.42
N GLN A 52 -1.42 -1.26 -18.88
CA GLN A 52 -0.76 0.03 -19.06
C GLN A 52 -0.28 0.63 -17.72
N TRP A 53 -1.02 0.37 -16.65
CA TRP A 53 -0.76 0.95 -15.32
C TRP A 53 -0.13 -0.04 -14.33
N THR A 54 0.04 -1.30 -14.74
CA THR A 54 0.57 -2.39 -13.91
C THR A 54 1.96 -2.89 -14.31
N VAL A 55 2.69 -2.09 -15.08
CA VAL A 55 4.09 -2.34 -15.40
C VAL A 55 4.95 -2.28 -14.11
N ASP A 56 5.73 -3.33 -13.87
CA ASP A 56 6.45 -3.58 -12.62
C ASP A 56 7.31 -2.43 -12.08
N ASN A 57 7.98 -1.71 -12.99
CA ASN A 57 8.87 -0.60 -12.66
C ASN A 57 8.15 0.76 -12.63
N HIS A 58 6.87 0.83 -12.99
CA HIS A 58 6.09 2.05 -12.89
C HIS A 58 5.64 2.31 -11.45
N PRO A 59 5.43 3.59 -11.08
CA PRO A 59 4.79 3.91 -9.81
C PRO A 59 3.38 3.32 -9.76
N VAL A 60 2.99 2.78 -8.61
CA VAL A 60 1.61 2.34 -8.42
C VAL A 60 0.67 3.56 -8.42
N VAL A 61 -0.46 3.43 -9.11
CA VAL A 61 -1.46 4.49 -9.27
C VAL A 61 -2.85 3.98 -8.91
N GLY A 62 -3.79 4.90 -8.67
CA GLY A 62 -5.15 4.54 -8.29
C GLY A 62 -5.29 3.98 -6.87
N VAL A 63 -4.31 4.28 -6.00
CA VAL A 63 -4.34 3.95 -4.57
C VAL A 63 -4.95 5.09 -3.77
N SER A 64 -5.84 4.78 -2.85
CA SER A 64 -6.37 5.71 -1.86
C SER A 64 -5.35 5.96 -0.74
N TRP A 65 -5.58 7.02 0.04
CA TRP A 65 -4.79 7.30 1.23
C TRP A 65 -4.82 6.12 2.23
N TYR A 66 -5.97 5.46 2.38
CA TYR A 66 -6.10 4.29 3.27
C TYR A 66 -5.25 3.11 2.81
N GLU A 67 -5.21 2.85 1.50
CA GLU A 67 -4.36 1.81 0.90
C GLU A 67 -2.87 2.12 1.08
N ALA A 68 -2.48 3.39 0.94
CA ALA A 68 -1.10 3.82 1.16
C ALA A 68 -0.67 3.65 2.63
N VAL A 69 -1.55 4.01 3.58
CA VAL A 69 -1.30 3.77 5.01
C VAL A 69 -1.21 2.28 5.31
N ALA A 70 -2.11 1.47 4.74
CA ALA A 70 -2.09 0.02 4.93
C ALA A 70 -0.79 -0.62 4.42
N TYR A 71 -0.29 -0.15 3.28
CA TYR A 71 1.00 -0.56 2.75
C TYR A 71 2.16 -0.22 3.71
N CYS A 72 2.21 1.01 4.24
CA CYS A 72 3.22 1.40 5.23
C CYS A 72 3.17 0.53 6.49
N ASN A 73 1.97 0.22 6.99
CA ASN A 73 1.78 -0.65 8.16
C ASN A 73 2.25 -2.08 7.89
N TRP A 74 1.95 -2.63 6.70
CA TRP A 74 2.47 -3.93 6.29
C TRP A 74 4.00 -3.95 6.21
N LEU A 75 4.61 -2.92 5.62
CA LEU A 75 6.07 -2.79 5.57
C LEU A 75 6.71 -2.79 6.96
N ASN A 76 6.09 -2.13 7.94
CA ASN A 76 6.55 -2.14 9.33
C ASN A 76 6.53 -3.55 9.94
N VAL A 77 5.55 -4.38 9.56
CA VAL A 77 5.43 -5.77 10.04
C VAL A 77 6.49 -6.67 9.39
N ILE A 78 6.72 -6.53 8.08
CA ILE A 78 7.64 -7.42 7.36
C ILE A 78 9.11 -7.00 7.44
N LYS A 79 9.41 -5.74 7.79
CA LYS A 79 10.78 -5.21 7.94
C LYS A 79 10.98 -4.52 9.30
N PRO A 80 10.83 -5.23 10.43
CA PRO A 80 10.85 -4.62 11.76
C PRO A 80 12.24 -4.11 12.20
N ARG A 81 13.34 -4.56 11.58
CA ARG A 81 14.70 -4.40 12.14
C ARG A 81 15.66 -3.49 11.38
N ASP A 82 15.30 -2.94 10.22
CA ASP A 82 16.33 -2.41 9.30
C ASP A 82 16.31 -0.89 9.09
N ARG A 83 15.18 -0.17 9.24
CA ARG A 83 15.10 1.25 8.76
C ARG A 83 14.23 2.25 9.55
N GLY A 84 13.69 1.89 10.71
CA GLY A 84 12.74 2.73 11.46
C GLY A 84 11.29 2.56 10.98
N PHE A 85 10.36 3.34 11.53
CA PHE A 85 8.93 3.27 11.17
C PHE A 85 8.66 3.90 9.79
N PHE A 86 8.06 3.12 8.89
CA PHE A 86 7.51 3.59 7.61
C PHE A 86 6.17 4.29 7.86
N ARG A 87 6.04 5.51 7.35
CA ARG A 87 4.82 6.32 7.39
C ARG A 87 4.77 7.26 6.19
N LEU A 88 3.58 7.75 5.87
CA LEU A 88 3.43 8.84 4.92
C LEU A 88 4.03 10.14 5.51
N PRO A 89 4.57 11.03 4.68
CA PRO A 89 4.94 12.37 5.13
C PRO A 89 3.68 13.07 5.68
N ASP A 90 3.83 13.81 6.78
CA ASP A 90 2.80 14.77 7.18
C ASP A 90 2.84 15.91 6.15
N GLU A 91 1.70 16.24 5.55
CA GLU A 91 1.55 17.52 4.86
C GLU A 91 1.55 18.62 5.93
N ALA A 92 2.64 19.39 5.99
CA ALA A 92 2.77 20.58 6.81
C ALA A 92 3.06 21.78 5.90
#